data_AF-A0AAU5IWH4-F1
#
_entry.id   AF-A0AAU5IWH4-F1
#
_cell.length_a   1.000
_cell.length_b   1.000
_cell.length_c   1.000
_cell.angle_alpha   90.00
_cell.angle_beta   90.00
_cell.angle_gamma   90.00
#
_symmetry.space_group_name_H-M   'P 1'
#
loop_
_entity.id
_entity.type
_entity.pdbx_description
1 polymer ?
#
loop_
_entity_poly.entity_id
_entity_poly.type
_entity_poly.pdbx_seq_one_letter_code
_entity_poly.pdbx_strand_id
1 'polypeptide(L)'
;MVPALRADGVRVHVFPGSGDLEGLLSAVDAMVEVLRSDGWPTSNRALHAVVAVLPDLPQADEELLDHVQEKVRKPLAREGMMLGQFHSLCDQGAARNPGFPVSRSPIPMLALRWMALHDVLFVHDDPDRFAAYEERFGTVYRSGRIVDPLFARLYQQAHR
;
A
#
# COMPACT_ATOMS: atom_id res chain seq x y z
N MET A 1 14.04 12.59 8.62
CA MET A 1 13.55 12.19 7.28
C MET A 1 12.57 13.27 6.83
N VAL A 2 12.71 13.79 5.61
CA VAL A 2 11.72 14.74 5.04
C VAL A 2 10.48 13.94 4.63
N PRO A 3 9.25 14.39 4.94
CA PRO A 3 8.03 13.72 4.49
C PRO A 3 7.94 13.63 2.96
N ALA A 4 7.36 12.56 2.43
CA ALA A 4 7.25 12.32 0.98
C ALA A 4 6.69 13.52 0.20
N LEU A 5 5.63 14.16 0.72
CA LEU A 5 5.02 15.34 0.10
C LEU A 5 5.99 16.53 -0.02
N ARG A 6 6.87 16.73 0.96
CA ARG A 6 7.88 17.80 0.93
C ARG A 6 9.12 17.44 0.08
N ALA A 7 9.26 16.17 -0.28
CA ALA A 7 10.33 15.67 -1.12
C ALA A 7 9.87 15.44 -2.57
N ASP A 8 8.67 15.92 -2.93
CA ASP A 8 7.99 15.66 -4.21
C ASP A 8 7.96 14.17 -4.58
N GLY A 9 7.87 13.32 -3.55
CA GLY A 9 7.80 11.86 -3.66
C GLY A 9 6.40 11.33 -3.90
N VAL A 10 5.39 12.19 -4.06
CA VAL A 10 4.01 11.78 -4.29
C VAL A 10 3.55 12.28 -5.65
N ARG A 11 3.12 11.37 -6.52
CA ARG A 11 2.43 11.70 -7.77
C ARG A 11 0.96 11.36 -7.65
N VAL A 12 0.09 12.28 -8.04
CA VAL A 12 -1.37 12.10 -8.00
C VAL A 12 -1.89 12.11 -9.44
N HIS A 13 -2.69 11.11 -9.78
CA HIS A 13 -3.29 10.95 -11.10
C HIS A 13 -4.80 10.79 -10.93
N VAL A 14 -5.56 11.52 -11.73
CA VAL A 14 -7.00 11.28 -11.87
C VAL A 14 -7.18 10.24 -12.96
N PHE A 15 -7.83 9.14 -12.64
CA PHE A 15 -8.17 8.09 -13.60
C PHE A 15 -9.65 8.20 -13.93
N PRO A 16 -10.01 8.90 -15.03
CA PRO A 16 -11.39 8.97 -15.48
C PRO A 16 -11.80 7.62 -16.08
N GLY A 17 -13.00 7.16 -15.77
CA GLY A 17 -13.65 6.10 -16.53
C GLY A 17 -13.09 4.69 -16.35
N SER A 18 -13.58 4.01 -15.32
CA SER A 18 -13.97 2.59 -15.39
C SER A 18 -14.66 2.25 -14.07
N GLY A 19 -16.00 2.12 -14.09
CA GLY A 19 -16.76 1.66 -12.94
C GLY A 19 -16.72 0.14 -12.74
N ASP A 20 -15.85 -0.56 -13.48
CA ASP A 20 -15.73 -2.01 -13.43
C ASP A 20 -14.35 -2.47 -12.95
N LEU A 21 -14.27 -3.75 -12.61
CA LEU A 21 -13.08 -4.37 -12.07
C LEU A 21 -11.89 -4.34 -13.06
N GLU A 22 -12.14 -4.47 -14.36
CA GLU A 22 -11.08 -4.55 -15.38
C GLU A 22 -10.36 -3.22 -15.54
N GLY A 23 -11.10 -2.11 -15.62
CA GLY A 23 -10.45 -0.82 -15.74
C GLY A 23 -9.79 -0.37 -14.42
N LEU A 24 -10.33 -0.76 -13.26
CA LEU A 24 -9.64 -0.52 -11.99
C LEU A 24 -8.32 -1.30 -11.87
N LEU A 25 -8.25 -2.53 -12.40
CA LEU A 25 -7.00 -3.28 -12.49
C LEU A 25 -6.03 -2.63 -13.48
N SER A 26 -6.53 -2.15 -14.61
CA SER A 26 -5.73 -1.38 -15.57
C SER A 26 -5.16 -0.10 -14.95
N ALA A 27 -5.90 0.55 -14.05
CA ALA A 27 -5.41 1.69 -13.29
C ALA A 27 -4.26 1.28 -12.34
N VAL A 28 -4.35 0.13 -11.68
CA VAL A 28 -3.24 -0.41 -10.86
C VAL A 28 -2.00 -0.67 -11.71
N ASP A 29 -2.15 -1.26 -12.90
CA ASP A 29 -1.02 -1.49 -13.82
C ASP A 29 -0.35 -0.17 -14.21
N ALA A 30 -1.13 0.86 -14.56
CA ALA A 30 -0.61 2.20 -14.83
C ALA A 30 0.08 2.83 -13.61
N MET A 31 -0.46 2.65 -12.39
CA MET A 31 0.19 3.11 -11.16
C MET A 31 1.56 2.43 -10.95
N VAL A 32 1.66 1.13 -11.25
CA VAL A 32 2.92 0.36 -11.16
C VAL A 32 3.96 0.91 -12.14
N GLU A 33 3.57 1.22 -13.37
CA GLU A 33 4.44 1.86 -14.36
C GLU A 33 4.95 3.22 -13.87
N VAL A 34 4.07 4.06 -13.32
CA VAL A 34 4.46 5.37 -12.76
C VAL A 34 5.39 5.20 -11.56
N LEU A 35 5.12 4.26 -10.64
CA LEU A 35 5.96 4.02 -9.47
C LEU A 35 7.37 3.54 -9.86
N ARG A 36 7.47 2.79 -10.95
CA ARG A 36 8.75 2.30 -11.50
C ARG A 36 9.49 3.31 -12.36
N SER A 37 8.79 4.32 -12.88
CA SER A 37 9.40 5.32 -13.74
C SER A 37 10.54 6.07 -13.05
N ASP A 38 11.50 6.50 -13.84
CA ASP A 38 12.56 7.39 -13.39
C ASP A 38 12.05 8.84 -13.23
N GLY A 39 12.94 9.75 -12.84
CA GLY A 39 12.62 11.19 -12.77
C GLY A 39 11.83 11.60 -11.53
N TRP A 40 11.90 10.82 -10.45
CA TRP A 40 11.46 11.29 -9.14
C TRP A 40 12.44 12.34 -8.58
N PRO A 41 11.97 13.47 -8.04
CA PRO A 41 12.84 14.49 -7.47
C PRO A 41 13.70 13.99 -6.30
N THR A 42 13.15 13.11 -5.47
CA THR A 42 13.88 12.42 -4.40
C THR A 42 14.47 11.10 -4.92
N SER A 43 15.75 10.85 -4.63
CA SER A 43 16.39 9.55 -4.89
C SER A 43 15.99 8.46 -3.87
N ASN A 44 15.38 8.85 -2.74
CA ASN A 44 14.92 7.90 -1.74
C ASN A 44 13.59 7.25 -2.19
N ARG A 45 13.69 6.05 -2.76
CA ARG A 45 12.55 5.25 -3.24
C ARG A 45 11.50 4.98 -2.17
N ALA A 46 11.87 4.91 -0.89
CA ALA A 46 10.89 4.72 0.19
C ALA A 46 9.90 5.89 0.33
N LEU A 47 10.18 7.04 -0.30
CA LEU A 47 9.30 8.20 -0.35
C LEU A 47 8.41 8.24 -1.61
N HIS A 48 8.61 7.34 -2.57
CA HIS A 48 7.81 7.33 -3.80
C HIS A 48 6.44 6.68 -3.56
N ALA A 49 5.39 7.39 -3.92
CA ALA A 49 4.03 6.92 -3.88
C ALA A 49 3.22 7.48 -5.06
N VAL A 50 2.29 6.66 -5.57
CA VAL A 50 1.33 7.03 -6.60
C VAL A 50 -0.06 6.95 -5.99
N VAL A 51 -0.86 8.01 -6.15
CA VAL A 51 -2.26 8.03 -5.74
C VAL A 51 -3.13 8.14 -7.00
N ALA A 52 -4.00 7.16 -7.20
CA ALA A 52 -5.05 7.21 -8.20
C ALA A 52 -6.32 7.75 -7.54
N VAL A 53 -6.86 8.83 -8.09
CA VAL A 53 -8.14 9.42 -7.67
C VAL A 53 -9.20 9.04 -8.69
N LEU A 54 -10.32 8.50 -8.20
CA LEU A 54 -11.39 7.89 -9.00
C LEU A 54 -12.70 8.66 -8.76
N PRO A 55 -12.80 9.93 -9.19
CA PRO A 55 -13.94 10.78 -8.86
C PRO A 55 -15.25 10.32 -9.53
N ASP A 56 -15.15 9.53 -10.60
CA ASP A 56 -16.28 9.05 -11.38
C ASP A 56 -16.74 7.64 -10.97
N LEU A 57 -16.09 7.00 -9.99
CA LEU A 57 -16.51 5.70 -9.47
C LEU A 57 -17.77 5.90 -8.59
N PRO A 58 -18.94 5.34 -8.96
CA PRO A 58 -20.14 5.50 -8.16
C PRO A 58 -19.99 4.86 -6.78
N GLN A 59 -20.63 5.43 -5.76
CA GLN A 59 -20.60 4.88 -4.40
C GLN A 59 -21.05 3.41 -4.34
N ALA A 60 -22.00 3.02 -5.20
CA ALA A 60 -22.49 1.65 -5.30
C ALA A 60 -21.42 0.63 -5.76
N ASP A 61 -20.36 1.13 -6.40
CA ASP A 61 -19.29 0.31 -6.98
C ASP A 61 -17.96 0.46 -6.20
N GLU A 62 -17.93 1.23 -5.11
CA GLU A 62 -16.73 1.46 -4.31
C GLU A 62 -16.13 0.19 -3.70
N GLU A 63 -16.95 -0.82 -3.39
CA GLU A 63 -16.51 -2.14 -2.91
C GLU A 63 -15.64 -2.88 -3.95
N LEU A 64 -15.69 -2.50 -5.22
CA LEU A 64 -14.76 -3.04 -6.22
C LEU A 64 -13.30 -2.75 -5.87
N LEU A 65 -13.01 -1.69 -5.11
CA LEU A 65 -11.64 -1.40 -4.67
C LEU A 65 -11.10 -2.45 -3.70
N ASP A 66 -11.96 -3.06 -2.87
CA ASP A 66 -11.57 -4.17 -2.01
C ASP A 66 -11.27 -5.42 -2.86
N HIS A 67 -12.07 -5.70 -3.89
CA HIS A 67 -11.81 -6.78 -4.84
C HIS A 67 -10.51 -6.58 -5.62
N VAL A 68 -10.22 -5.35 -6.05
CA VAL A 68 -8.95 -4.99 -6.68
C VAL A 68 -7.80 -5.28 -5.72
N GLN A 69 -7.86 -4.75 -4.49
CA GLN A 69 -6.81 -4.96 -3.50
C GLN A 69 -6.58 -6.44 -3.20
N GLU A 70 -7.64 -7.22 -3.00
CA GLU A 70 -7.57 -8.67 -2.80
C GLU A 70 -6.82 -9.36 -3.95
N LYS A 71 -7.17 -9.02 -5.20
CA LYS A 71 -6.59 -9.64 -6.38
C LYS A 71 -5.10 -9.32 -6.56
N VAL A 72 -4.69 -8.10 -6.23
CA VAL A 72 -3.33 -7.61 -6.54
C VAL A 72 -2.36 -7.58 -5.34
N ARG A 73 -2.83 -7.68 -4.10
CA ARG A 73 -1.95 -7.56 -2.92
C ARG A 73 -0.82 -8.58 -2.88
N LYS A 74 -1.07 -9.83 -3.30
CA LYS A 74 -0.04 -10.87 -3.34
C LYS A 74 1.02 -10.62 -4.42
N PRO A 75 0.68 -10.43 -5.71
CA PRO A 75 1.68 -10.13 -6.73
C PRO A 75 2.44 -8.82 -6.43
N LEU A 76 1.76 -7.77 -5.98
CA LEU A 76 2.44 -6.51 -5.61
C LEU A 76 3.40 -6.70 -4.42
N ALA A 77 3.02 -7.46 -3.39
CA ALA A 77 3.90 -7.73 -2.25
C ALA A 77 5.19 -8.44 -2.67
N ARG A 78 5.11 -9.43 -3.58
CA ARG A 78 6.30 -10.10 -4.17
C ARG A 78 7.23 -9.13 -4.86
N GLU A 79 6.68 -8.10 -5.48
CA GLU A 79 7.43 -7.02 -6.13
C GLU A 79 7.88 -5.93 -5.16
N GLY A 80 7.50 -6.02 -3.88
CA GLY A 80 7.88 -5.08 -2.83
C GLY A 80 7.05 -3.81 -2.82
N MET A 81 5.81 -3.90 -3.29
CA MET A 81 4.87 -2.80 -3.31
C MET A 81 3.70 -3.08 -2.36
N MET A 82 3.09 -2.00 -1.88
CA MET A 82 1.90 -2.02 -1.04
C MET A 82 0.82 -1.17 -1.68
N LEU A 83 -0.40 -1.72 -1.77
CA LEU A 83 -1.58 -1.02 -2.26
C LEU A 83 -2.58 -0.85 -1.11
N GLY A 84 -2.99 0.39 -0.87
CA GLY A 84 -4.13 0.72 -0.01
C GLY A 84 -5.32 1.19 -0.84
N GLN A 85 -6.51 0.80 -0.42
CA GLN A 85 -7.78 1.27 -0.96
C GLN A 85 -8.42 2.26 0.00
N PHE A 86 -9.12 3.25 -0.55
CA PHE A 86 -9.81 4.27 0.21
C PHE A 86 -11.17 4.54 -0.44
N HIS A 87 -12.25 4.45 0.33
CA HIS A 87 -13.61 4.72 -0.14
C HIS A 87 -14.54 5.04 1.03
N SER A 88 -15.77 5.48 0.75
CA SER A 88 -16.66 6.04 1.76
C SER A 88 -17.14 4.99 2.78
N LEU A 89 -17.22 3.73 2.34
CA LEU A 89 -17.73 2.61 3.12
C LEU A 89 -16.62 1.72 3.73
N CYS A 90 -15.34 2.04 3.51
CA CYS A 90 -14.24 1.19 3.98
C CYS A 90 -14.31 0.97 5.50
N ASP A 91 -14.21 -0.29 5.92
CA ASP A 91 -14.28 -0.72 7.32
C ASP A 91 -12.90 -1.03 7.93
N GLN A 92 -11.82 -0.86 7.14
CA GLN A 92 -10.47 -1.13 7.58
C GLN A 92 -10.04 -0.17 8.72
N GLY A 93 -9.72 -0.77 9.87
CA GLY A 93 -9.21 -0.07 11.05
C GLY A 93 -7.71 0.23 10.97
N ALA A 94 -7.25 1.25 11.70
CA ALA A 94 -5.82 1.51 11.84
C ALA A 94 -5.11 0.41 12.65
N ALA A 95 -3.88 0.06 12.24
CA ALA A 95 -3.09 -1.00 12.88
C ALA A 95 -2.88 -0.82 14.41
N ARG A 96 -2.86 0.43 14.90
CA ARG A 96 -2.71 0.75 16.33
C ARG A 96 -4.00 1.26 16.99
N ASN A 97 -5.06 1.49 16.21
CA ASN A 97 -6.37 1.91 16.70
C ASN A 97 -7.45 1.33 15.79
N PRO A 98 -7.86 0.07 16.00
CA PRO A 98 -8.82 -0.61 15.13
C PRO A 98 -10.18 0.10 15.02
N GLY A 99 -10.55 0.91 16.01
CA GLY A 99 -11.78 1.71 15.98
C GLY A 99 -11.71 2.96 15.11
N PHE A 100 -10.52 3.31 14.60
CA PHE A 100 -10.36 4.43 13.67
C PHE A 100 -10.39 3.93 12.22
N PRO A 101 -11.42 4.32 11.42
CA PRO A 101 -11.57 3.87 10.04
C PRO A 101 -10.59 4.63 9.12
N VAL A 102 -9.34 4.16 9.10
CA VAL A 102 -8.20 4.88 8.52
C VAL A 102 -8.28 5.03 7.00
N SER A 103 -9.00 4.13 6.35
CA SER A 103 -9.14 4.07 4.91
C SER A 103 -10.45 4.71 4.41
N ARG A 104 -11.23 5.39 5.27
CA ARG A 104 -12.42 6.11 4.80
C ARG A 104 -12.04 7.40 4.09
N SER A 105 -12.60 7.57 2.89
CA SER A 105 -12.40 8.76 2.06
C SER A 105 -13.70 9.17 1.37
N PRO A 106 -14.01 10.47 1.26
CA PRO A 106 -15.17 10.95 0.52
C PRO A 106 -15.01 10.81 -1.00
N ILE A 107 -13.78 10.61 -1.49
CA ILE A 107 -13.48 10.36 -2.90
C ILE A 107 -12.75 9.02 -2.98
N PRO A 108 -13.20 8.06 -3.82
CA PRO A 108 -12.54 6.78 -3.95
C PRO A 108 -11.11 6.93 -4.49
N MET A 109 -10.16 6.22 -3.88
CA MET A 109 -8.74 6.30 -4.23
C MET A 109 -8.03 4.97 -4.03
N LEU A 110 -6.96 4.78 -4.80
CA LEU A 110 -5.94 3.76 -4.56
C LEU A 110 -4.60 4.44 -4.28
N ALA A 111 -3.83 3.95 -3.31
CA ALA A 111 -2.49 4.44 -3.01
C ALA A 111 -1.48 3.31 -3.11
N LEU A 112 -0.56 3.41 -4.07
CA LEU A 112 0.52 2.46 -4.30
C LEU A 112 1.85 3.07 -3.86
N ARG A 113 2.65 2.31 -3.12
CA ARG A 113 4.00 2.71 -2.72
C ARG A 113 4.93 1.52 -2.62
N TRP A 114 6.23 1.80 -2.50
CA TRP A 114 7.19 0.79 -2.08
C TRP A 114 6.92 0.34 -0.63
N MET A 115 7.18 -0.94 -0.39
CA MET A 115 7.12 -1.54 0.94
C MET A 115 8.16 -0.90 1.86
N ALA A 116 7.80 -0.76 3.13
CA ALA A 116 8.58 -0.16 4.19
C ALA A 116 8.62 -1.07 5.41
N LEU A 117 9.55 -0.83 6.33
CA LEU A 117 9.76 -1.66 7.51
C LEU A 117 8.51 -1.82 8.39
N HIS A 118 7.63 -0.81 8.42
CA HIS A 118 6.40 -0.88 9.22
C HIS A 118 5.31 -1.77 8.59
N ASP A 119 5.51 -2.27 7.38
CA ASP A 119 4.50 -3.09 6.68
C ASP A 119 4.32 -4.48 7.28
N VAL A 120 5.19 -4.90 8.20
CA VAL A 120 4.94 -6.06 9.07
C VAL A 120 3.58 -5.96 9.77
N LEU A 121 3.07 -4.74 10.03
CA LEU A 121 1.72 -4.51 10.56
C LEU A 121 0.61 -5.12 9.70
N PHE A 122 0.82 -5.30 8.40
CA PHE A 122 -0.20 -5.66 7.42
C PHE A 122 0.06 -6.98 6.68
N VAL A 123 1.25 -7.57 6.83
CA VAL A 123 1.66 -8.78 6.08
C VAL A 123 1.99 -9.98 6.96
N HIS A 124 2.11 -9.81 8.28
CA HIS A 124 2.57 -10.86 9.20
C HIS A 124 1.63 -12.08 9.29
N ASP A 125 0.37 -11.95 8.89
CA ASP A 125 -0.67 -12.97 8.98
C ASP A 125 -0.83 -13.80 7.70
N ASP A 126 -0.08 -13.48 6.64
CA ASP A 126 -0.13 -14.16 5.35
C ASP A 126 1.28 -14.63 4.95
N PRO A 127 1.52 -15.94 4.87
CA PRO A 127 2.86 -16.48 4.61
C PRO A 127 3.49 -15.99 3.30
N ASP A 128 2.70 -15.83 2.23
CA ASP A 128 3.22 -15.39 0.92
C ASP A 128 3.67 -13.92 0.99
N ARG A 129 2.86 -13.08 1.63
CA ARG A 129 3.16 -11.64 1.78
C ARG A 129 4.30 -11.43 2.77
N PHE A 130 4.33 -12.20 3.86
CA PHE A 130 5.40 -12.15 4.85
C PHE A 130 6.75 -12.58 4.25
N ALA A 131 6.79 -13.64 3.43
CA ALA A 131 8.02 -14.07 2.78
C ALA A 131 8.65 -12.94 1.92
N ALA A 132 7.83 -12.21 1.15
CA ALA A 132 8.30 -11.08 0.36
C ALA A 132 8.80 -9.91 1.23
N TYR A 133 8.17 -9.70 2.39
CA TYR A 133 8.63 -8.73 3.38
C TYR A 133 9.94 -9.15 4.03
N GLU A 134 10.07 -10.42 4.41
CA GLU A 134 11.27 -10.97 5.06
C GLU A 134 12.50 -10.89 4.15
N GLU A 135 12.35 -11.18 2.86
CA GLU A 135 13.41 -11.03 1.87
C GLU A 135 14.04 -9.63 1.91
N ARG A 136 13.21 -8.60 2.13
CA ARG A 136 13.61 -7.19 2.11
C ARG A 136 14.12 -6.69 3.46
N PHE A 137 13.46 -7.10 4.54
CA PHE A 137 13.66 -6.48 5.86
C PHE A 137 14.16 -7.43 6.93
N GLY A 138 14.23 -8.75 6.69
CA GLY A 138 14.62 -9.74 7.71
C GLY A 138 16.01 -9.50 8.31
N THR A 139 16.93 -8.93 7.53
CA THR A 139 18.26 -8.54 8.04
C THR A 139 18.17 -7.49 9.15
N VAL A 140 17.19 -6.58 9.11
CA VAL A 140 16.97 -5.58 10.15
C VAL A 140 16.67 -6.25 11.49
N TYR A 141 15.79 -7.26 11.48
CA TYR A 141 15.40 -8.04 12.67
C TYR A 141 16.54 -8.91 13.22
N ARG A 142 17.44 -9.39 12.35
CA ARG A 142 18.61 -10.19 12.76
C ARG A 142 19.80 -9.36 13.22
N SER A 143 19.92 -8.12 12.76
CA SER A 143 21.11 -7.26 12.94
C SER A 143 21.26 -6.63 14.33
N GLY A 144 20.38 -6.91 15.29
CA GLY A 144 20.41 -6.30 16.62
C GLY A 144 20.11 -4.80 16.66
N ARG A 145 19.62 -4.22 15.55
CA ARG A 145 19.12 -2.83 15.51
C ARG A 145 17.90 -2.69 16.41
N ILE A 146 17.73 -1.51 17.01
CA ILE A 146 16.52 -1.18 17.75
C ILE A 146 15.37 -1.12 16.75
N VAL A 147 14.46 -2.07 16.86
CA VAL A 147 13.20 -2.14 16.11
C VAL A 147 12.05 -1.85 17.07
N ASP A 148 10.99 -1.21 16.57
CA ASP A 148 9.77 -1.02 17.35
C ASP A 148 9.31 -2.38 17.95
N PRO A 149 9.04 -2.47 19.26
CA PRO A 149 8.69 -3.73 19.91
C PRO A 149 7.47 -4.43 19.30
N LEU A 150 6.51 -3.67 18.75
CA LEU A 150 5.37 -4.25 18.05
C LEU A 150 5.82 -4.94 16.76
N PHE A 151 6.71 -4.29 15.99
CA PHE A 151 7.21 -4.86 14.74
C PHE A 151 8.00 -6.14 15.00
N ALA A 152 8.87 -6.13 16.01
CA ALA A 152 9.63 -7.32 16.40
C ALA A 152 8.71 -8.49 16.81
N ARG A 153 7.65 -8.21 17.58
CA ARG A 153 6.66 -9.21 17.99
C ARG A 153 5.93 -9.81 16.78
N LEU A 154 5.43 -8.97 15.88
CA LEU A 154 4.70 -9.43 14.69
C LEU A 154 5.59 -10.22 13.74
N TYR A 155 6.85 -9.80 13.56
CA TYR A 155 7.84 -10.55 12.79
C TYR A 155 8.09 -11.94 13.40
N GLN A 156 8.26 -12.03 14.72
CA GLN A 156 8.41 -13.33 15.40
C GLN A 156 7.15 -14.19 15.32
N GLN A 157 5.96 -13.59 15.37
CA GLN A 157 4.69 -14.29 15.27
C GLN A 157 4.51 -14.92 13.88
N ALA A 158 4.92 -14.23 12.82
CA ALA A 158 4.83 -14.72 11.44
C ALA A 158 5.71 -15.96 11.15
N HIS A 159 6.68 -16.27 12.03
CA HIS A 159 7.54 -17.46 11.95
C HIS A 159 7.03 -18.66 12.77
N ARG A 160 5.92 -18.52 13.50
CA ARG A 160 5.32 -19.59 14.30
C ARG A 160 4.29 -20.37 13.50
#